data_AF-A0A433SE65-F1
#
_entry.id   AF-A0A433SE65-F1
#
_cell.length_a   1.000
_cell.length_b   1.000
_cell.length_c   1.000
_cell.angle_alpha   90.00
_cell.angle_beta   90.00
_cell.angle_gamma   90.00
#
_symmetry.space_group_name_H-M   'P 1'
#
loop_
_entity.id
_entity.type
_entity.pdbx_description
1 polymer ?
#
loop_
_entity_poly.entity_id
_entity_poly.type
_entity_poly.pdbx_seq_one_letter_code
_entity_poly.pdbx_strand_id
1 'polypeptide(L)'
;MKPSYFSLLLLLSAIISTSGCVSNALTHETPDPQYGMTIETAIEVCKPVGQRQYLSRLICLDGQSPYFYRTGNVGMRTPWPENLTPAQEREYAAKCGQPIQPGDPDHHIIDRYHVQCGEHVVMIYMDMYHCNQPAPNVAPAGFTIRP
;
A
#
# COMPACT_ATOMS: atom_id res chain seq x y z
N MET A 1 27.42 72.08 -45.13
CA MET A 1 27.18 72.27 -43.68
C MET A 1 27.12 70.89 -43.02
N LYS A 2 28.10 70.57 -42.16
CA LYS A 2 28.03 69.58 -41.05
C LYS A 2 27.68 70.38 -39.76
N PRO A 3 27.22 69.83 -38.61
CA PRO A 3 27.55 68.52 -38.00
C PRO A 3 26.27 67.84 -37.39
N SER A 4 26.21 66.85 -36.49
CA SER A 4 27.14 66.23 -35.54
C SER A 4 26.57 64.88 -35.08
N TYR A 5 27.46 63.96 -34.71
CA TYR A 5 27.18 62.69 -34.05
C TYR A 5 26.82 62.91 -32.58
N PHE A 6 25.86 62.13 -32.05
CA PHE A 6 25.80 61.86 -30.61
C PHE A 6 25.69 60.36 -30.35
N SER A 7 26.71 59.88 -29.67
CA SER A 7 26.89 58.53 -29.16
C SER A 7 26.06 58.39 -27.89
N LEU A 8 25.29 57.31 -27.75
CA LEU A 8 24.78 56.87 -26.46
C LEU A 8 24.98 55.36 -26.34
N LEU A 9 26.07 54.99 -25.66
CA LEU A 9 26.22 53.68 -25.03
C LEU A 9 25.10 53.52 -24.00
N LEU A 10 24.38 52.41 -24.04
CA LEU A 10 23.72 51.89 -22.85
C LEU A 10 24.13 50.44 -22.58
N LEU A 11 24.46 50.23 -21.32
CA LEU A 11 25.15 49.11 -20.70
C LEU A 11 24.44 47.75 -20.80
N LEU A 12 25.27 46.71 -20.75
CA LEU A 12 24.92 45.31 -20.56
C LEU A 12 24.01 45.09 -19.34
N SER A 13 23.07 44.17 -19.47
CA SER A 13 22.73 43.23 -18.39
C SER A 13 22.49 41.85 -18.99
N ALA A 14 23.49 40.98 -18.84
CA ALA A 14 23.39 39.56 -19.12
C ALA A 14 22.53 38.92 -18.03
N ILE A 15 21.35 38.39 -18.40
CA ILE A 15 20.56 37.54 -17.51
C ILE A 15 21.08 36.12 -17.71
N ILE A 16 21.95 35.68 -16.80
CA ILE A 16 22.38 34.29 -16.69
C ILE A 16 21.20 33.52 -16.10
N SER A 17 20.39 32.89 -16.96
CA SER A 17 19.39 31.91 -16.54
C SER A 17 20.13 30.67 -16.04
N THR A 18 20.26 30.54 -14.72
CA THR A 18 20.71 29.29 -14.09
C THR A 18 19.60 28.25 -14.22
N SER A 19 19.78 27.32 -15.16
CA SER A 19 19.03 26.06 -15.19
C SER A 19 19.39 25.26 -13.93
N GLY A 20 18.63 25.46 -12.86
CA GLY A 20 18.64 24.56 -11.72
C GLY A 20 18.05 23.22 -12.14
N CYS A 21 18.85 22.16 -12.13
CA CYS A 21 18.35 20.80 -12.19
C CYS A 21 17.49 20.57 -10.94
N VAL A 22 16.17 20.56 -11.11
CA VAL A 22 15.25 20.10 -10.07
C VAL A 22 15.32 18.58 -10.06
N SER A 23 16.14 18.04 -9.16
CA SER A 23 16.10 16.62 -8.83
C SER A 23 14.83 16.36 -8.04
N ASN A 24 13.81 15.77 -8.67
CA ASN A 24 12.72 15.14 -7.92
C ASN A 24 13.32 13.99 -7.12
N ALA A 25 13.55 14.23 -5.83
CA ALA A 25 13.83 13.16 -4.88
C ALA A 25 12.58 12.27 -4.86
N LEU A 26 12.74 11.02 -5.30
CA LEU A 26 11.79 9.96 -5.06
C LEU A 26 11.61 9.86 -3.55
N THR A 27 10.46 10.28 -3.04
CA THR A 27 10.08 10.04 -1.66
C THR A 27 9.95 8.53 -1.48
N HIS A 28 10.96 7.90 -0.88
CA HIS A 28 10.74 6.63 -0.19
C HIS A 28 9.80 6.96 0.97
N GLU A 29 8.49 6.84 0.76
CA GLU A 29 7.54 6.80 1.87
C GLU A 29 7.95 5.61 2.75
N THR A 30 8.33 5.92 3.99
CA THR A 30 8.50 4.90 5.01
C THR A 30 7.19 4.11 5.08
N PRO A 31 7.23 2.76 5.00
CA PRO A 31 6.02 1.96 5.11
C PRO A 31 5.21 2.37 6.34
N ASP A 32 3.90 2.53 6.17
CA ASP A 32 2.98 2.79 7.27
C ASP A 32 3.26 1.79 8.40
N PRO A 33 3.59 2.24 9.63
CA PRO A 33 3.87 1.32 10.74
C PRO A 33 2.67 0.43 11.07
N GLN A 34 1.46 0.80 10.65
CA GLN A 34 0.26 -0.01 10.80
C GLN A 34 0.01 -0.96 9.63
N TYR A 35 0.79 -0.95 8.55
CA TYR A 35 0.56 -1.81 7.39
C TYR A 35 0.51 -3.29 7.78
N GLY A 36 -0.63 -3.92 7.54
CA GLY A 36 -0.90 -5.31 7.92
C GLY A 36 -1.08 -5.56 9.41
N MET A 37 -1.12 -4.54 10.26
CA MET A 37 -1.20 -4.66 11.71
C MET A 37 -2.63 -4.54 12.26
N THR A 38 -3.59 -4.09 11.45
CA THR A 38 -5.01 -4.02 11.82
C THR A 38 -5.91 -4.56 10.71
N ILE A 39 -7.22 -4.65 10.99
CA ILE A 39 -8.23 -5.07 10.01
C ILE A 39 -8.33 -4.05 8.86
N GLU A 40 -8.27 -2.76 9.20
CA GLU A 40 -8.37 -1.64 8.28
C GLU A 40 -7.17 -1.57 7.33
N THR A 41 -5.97 -1.85 7.85
CA THR A 41 -4.71 -1.83 7.10
C THR A 41 -4.28 -3.21 6.60
N ALA A 42 -5.19 -4.19 6.59
CA ALA A 42 -4.87 -5.57 6.22
C ALA A 42 -4.20 -5.66 4.84
N ILE A 43 -3.22 -6.55 4.72
CA ILE A 43 -2.42 -6.75 3.50
C ILE A 43 -3.32 -7.35 2.43
N GLU A 44 -3.44 -6.64 1.32
CA GLU A 44 -4.27 -7.04 0.19
C GLU A 44 -3.53 -8.02 -0.70
N VAL A 45 -4.09 -9.22 -0.88
CA VAL A 45 -3.52 -10.29 -1.70
C VAL A 45 -4.63 -11.02 -2.46
N CYS A 46 -4.24 -11.76 -3.50
CA CYS A 46 -5.19 -12.56 -4.28
C CYS A 46 -5.27 -14.01 -3.81
N LYS A 47 -6.36 -14.35 -3.12
CA LYS A 47 -6.71 -15.72 -2.70
C LYS A 47 -5.62 -16.38 -1.84
N PRO A 48 -5.79 -17.65 -1.42
CA PRO A 48 -4.75 -18.35 -0.67
C PRO A 48 -3.40 -18.49 -1.43
N VAL A 49 -3.40 -18.40 -2.76
CA VAL A 49 -2.16 -18.47 -3.55
C VAL A 49 -1.32 -17.20 -3.37
N GLY A 50 -1.90 -16.02 -3.60
CA GLY A 50 -1.22 -14.74 -3.42
C GLY A 50 -0.83 -14.50 -1.96
N GLN A 51 -1.66 -14.95 -1.02
CA GLN A 51 -1.32 -14.97 0.40
C GLN A 51 -0.04 -15.75 0.68
N ARG A 52 0.06 -17.00 0.21
CA ARG A 52 1.26 -17.83 0.42
C ARG A 52 2.49 -17.24 -0.26
N GLN A 53 2.33 -16.71 -1.47
CA GLN A 53 3.41 -16.02 -2.19
C GLN A 53 3.91 -14.82 -1.40
N TYR A 54 3.02 -13.97 -0.91
CA TYR A 54 3.38 -12.82 -0.09
C TYR A 54 4.17 -13.23 1.17
N LEU A 55 3.63 -14.17 1.97
CA LEU A 55 4.32 -14.60 3.20
C LEU A 55 5.67 -15.28 2.93
N SER A 56 5.81 -16.00 1.81
CA SER A 56 7.09 -16.62 1.42
C SER A 56 8.19 -15.63 1.03
N ARG A 57 7.81 -14.38 0.75
CA ARG A 57 8.75 -13.29 0.43
C ARG A 57 9.16 -12.48 1.66
N LEU A 58 8.46 -12.63 2.79
CA LEU A 58 8.85 -11.97 4.03
C LEU A 58 10.18 -12.52 4.52
N ILE A 59 11.02 -11.63 5.02
CA ILE A 59 12.34 -11.93 5.58
C ILE A 59 12.44 -11.24 6.93
N CYS A 60 12.81 -12.01 7.95
CA CYS A 60 13.09 -11.53 9.29
C CYS A 60 14.29 -10.57 9.30
N LEU A 61 14.43 -9.74 10.33
CA LEU A 61 15.54 -8.77 10.43
C LEU A 61 16.92 -9.46 10.52
N ASP A 62 16.97 -10.71 10.95
CA ASP A 62 18.15 -11.56 10.98
C ASP A 62 18.43 -12.28 9.64
N GLY A 63 17.60 -12.03 8.61
CA GLY A 63 17.72 -12.62 7.28
C GLY A 63 17.05 -13.99 7.11
N GLN A 64 16.49 -14.58 8.16
CA GLN A 64 15.78 -15.87 8.09
C GLN A 64 14.40 -15.72 7.42
N SER A 65 13.86 -16.83 6.89
CA SER A 65 12.45 -16.87 6.51
C SER A 65 11.58 -17.10 7.74
N PRO A 66 10.46 -16.37 7.92
CA PRO A 66 9.61 -16.57 9.07
C PRO A 66 8.82 -17.88 8.98
N TYR A 67 8.48 -18.44 10.13
CA TYR A 67 7.42 -19.44 10.22
C TYR A 67 6.06 -18.72 10.28
N PHE A 68 5.04 -19.24 9.58
CA PHE A 68 3.72 -18.64 9.61
C PHE A 68 2.58 -19.65 9.54
N TYR A 69 1.46 -19.30 10.16
CA TYR A 69 0.20 -20.04 10.02
C TYR A 69 -1.01 -19.12 10.20
N ARG A 70 -2.14 -19.54 9.63
CA ARG A 70 -3.42 -18.83 9.75
C ARG A 70 -4.06 -19.15 11.11
N THR A 71 -4.43 -18.12 11.85
CA THR A 71 -5.13 -18.24 13.13
C THR A 71 -6.66 -18.21 13.00
N GLY A 72 -7.18 -17.78 11.85
CA GLY A 72 -8.61 -17.77 11.54
C GLY A 72 -9.09 -16.45 10.95
N ASN A 73 -10.39 -16.39 10.66
CA ASN A 73 -11.05 -15.14 10.31
C ASN A 73 -11.30 -14.31 11.57
N VAL A 74 -11.17 -12.99 11.45
CA VAL A 74 -11.35 -12.03 12.55
C VAL A 74 -12.49 -11.05 12.32
N GLY A 75 -13.36 -11.33 11.34
CA GLY A 75 -14.47 -10.47 10.94
C GLY A 75 -14.29 -9.86 9.56
N MET A 76 -15.11 -8.85 9.28
CA MET A 76 -15.10 -8.10 8.03
C MET A 76 -14.34 -6.78 8.21
N ARG A 77 -13.72 -6.27 7.13
CA ARG A 77 -13.09 -4.94 7.14
C ARG A 77 -14.10 -3.85 7.50
N THR A 78 -15.22 -3.84 6.78
CA THR A 78 -16.41 -3.05 7.15
C THR A 78 -17.52 -4.02 7.56
N PRO A 79 -18.06 -3.94 8.79
CA PRO A 79 -19.23 -4.73 9.17
C PRO A 79 -20.44 -4.45 8.28
N TRP A 80 -21.33 -5.42 8.14
CA TRP A 80 -22.61 -5.19 7.48
C TRP A 80 -23.48 -4.20 8.28
N PRO A 81 -24.40 -3.48 7.62
CA PRO A 81 -25.40 -2.70 8.33
C PRO A 81 -26.21 -3.56 9.29
N GLU A 82 -26.61 -2.99 10.42
CA GLU A 82 -27.51 -3.65 11.36
C GLU A 82 -28.95 -3.67 10.79
N ASN A 83 -29.76 -4.63 11.26
CA ASN A 83 -31.20 -4.73 10.96
C ASN A 83 -31.55 -4.92 9.47
N LEU A 84 -30.75 -5.70 8.75
CA LEU A 84 -31.07 -6.09 7.37
C LEU A 84 -32.35 -6.92 7.30
N THR A 85 -33.13 -6.72 6.23
CA THR A 85 -34.19 -7.66 5.87
C THR A 85 -33.59 -8.95 5.28
N PRO A 86 -34.29 -10.10 5.31
CA PRO A 86 -33.80 -11.33 4.70
C PRO A 86 -33.44 -11.22 3.20
N ALA A 87 -34.08 -10.29 2.48
CA ALA A 87 -33.76 -10.02 1.08
C ALA A 87 -32.40 -9.31 0.95
N GLN A 88 -32.15 -8.30 1.79
CA GLN A 88 -30.87 -7.60 1.83
C GLN A 88 -29.74 -8.52 2.29
N GLU A 89 -29.97 -9.36 3.31
CA GLU A 89 -28.98 -10.35 3.76
C GLU A 89 -28.51 -11.24 2.61
N ARG A 90 -29.44 -11.73 1.78
CA ARG A 90 -29.10 -12.54 0.59
C ARG A 90 -28.29 -11.74 -0.43
N GLU A 91 -28.61 -10.46 -0.61
CA GLU A 91 -27.85 -9.57 -1.50
C GLU A 91 -26.42 -9.35 -1.01
N TYR A 92 -26.23 -9.03 0.28
CA TYR A 92 -24.89 -8.87 0.88
C TYR A 92 -24.11 -10.18 0.85
N ALA A 93 -24.74 -11.31 1.17
CA ALA A 93 -24.11 -12.62 1.09
C ALA A 93 -23.63 -12.96 -0.34
N ALA A 94 -24.41 -12.59 -1.36
CA ALA A 94 -24.02 -12.80 -2.76
C ALA A 94 -22.81 -11.96 -3.20
N LYS A 95 -22.57 -10.81 -2.54
CA LYS A 95 -21.39 -9.95 -2.78
C LYS A 95 -20.13 -10.44 -2.06
N CYS A 96 -20.24 -11.40 -1.14
CA CYS A 96 -19.10 -11.87 -0.35
C CYS A 96 -17.99 -12.43 -1.26
N GLY A 97 -16.80 -11.83 -1.16
CA GLY A 97 -15.60 -12.22 -1.91
C GLY A 97 -15.61 -11.91 -3.40
N GLN A 98 -16.57 -11.11 -3.86
CA GLN A 98 -16.58 -10.51 -5.19
C GLN A 98 -15.69 -9.25 -5.24
N PRO A 99 -15.19 -8.85 -6.41
CA PRO A 99 -14.47 -7.58 -6.55
C PRO A 99 -15.34 -6.39 -6.10
N ILE A 100 -14.73 -5.49 -5.33
CA ILE A 100 -15.36 -4.26 -4.84
C ILE A 100 -15.58 -3.31 -6.03
N GLN A 101 -16.80 -2.78 -6.17
CA GLN A 101 -17.09 -1.75 -7.17
C GLN A 101 -16.56 -0.39 -6.71
N PRO A 102 -16.19 0.52 -7.62
CA PRO A 102 -15.77 1.86 -7.24
C PRO A 102 -16.82 2.56 -6.36
N GLY A 103 -16.44 2.95 -5.15
CA GLY A 103 -17.31 3.63 -4.18
C GLY A 103 -18.08 2.71 -3.24
N ASP A 104 -18.07 1.39 -3.46
CA ASP A 104 -18.68 0.45 -2.52
C ASP A 104 -17.82 0.26 -1.26
N PRO A 105 -18.44 0.06 -0.09
CA PRO A 105 -17.74 -0.32 1.13
C PRO A 105 -17.07 -1.69 0.98
N ASP A 106 -15.87 -1.82 1.55
CA ASP A 106 -15.14 -3.08 1.59
C ASP A 106 -15.65 -3.96 2.74
N HIS A 107 -16.46 -4.96 2.38
CA HIS A 107 -17.00 -5.97 3.31
C HIS A 107 -16.21 -7.28 3.29
N HIS A 108 -14.97 -7.29 2.79
CA HIS A 108 -14.18 -8.49 2.74
C HIS A 108 -13.88 -9.05 4.14
N ILE A 109 -13.81 -10.37 4.17
CA ILE A 109 -13.45 -11.18 5.33
C ILE A 109 -11.93 -11.09 5.51
N ILE A 110 -11.49 -10.65 6.69
CA ILE A 110 -10.08 -10.50 7.03
C ILE A 110 -9.58 -11.70 7.82
N ASP A 111 -8.45 -12.25 7.41
CA ASP A 111 -7.80 -13.36 8.09
C ASP A 111 -6.58 -12.89 8.87
N ARG A 112 -6.39 -13.46 10.06
CA ARG A 112 -5.23 -13.16 10.90
C ARG A 112 -4.21 -14.30 10.83
N TYR A 113 -2.95 -13.93 10.69
CA TYR A 113 -1.81 -14.82 10.59
C TYR A 113 -0.84 -14.55 11.73
N HIS A 114 -0.33 -15.64 12.30
CA HIS A 114 0.81 -15.63 13.19
C HIS A 114 2.07 -15.74 12.35
N VAL A 115 2.98 -14.78 12.47
CA VAL A 115 4.27 -14.75 11.76
C VAL A 115 5.39 -14.63 12.77
N GLN A 116 6.34 -15.55 12.71
CA GLN A 116 7.35 -15.75 13.75
C GLN A 116 8.78 -15.68 13.19
N CYS A 117 9.61 -14.90 13.86
CA CYS A 117 11.05 -14.76 13.66
C CYS A 117 11.78 -15.08 14.97
N GLY A 118 12.30 -16.30 15.12
CA GLY A 118 12.86 -16.76 16.40
C GLY A 118 11.81 -16.74 17.51
N GLU A 119 12.05 -15.98 18.58
CA GLU A 119 11.10 -15.79 19.68
C GLU A 119 10.10 -14.65 19.43
N HIS A 120 10.33 -13.83 18.39
CA HIS A 120 9.47 -12.70 18.06
C HIS A 120 8.26 -13.17 17.25
N VAL A 121 7.08 -12.84 17.75
CA VAL A 121 5.80 -13.16 17.11
C VAL A 121 5.07 -11.87 16.78
N VAL A 122 4.60 -11.77 15.54
CA VAL A 122 3.74 -10.67 15.06
C VAL A 122 2.45 -11.26 14.51
N MET A 123 1.33 -10.64 14.85
CA MET A 123 0.05 -10.91 14.22
C MET A 123 -0.12 -9.96 13.05
N ILE A 124 -0.33 -10.50 11.85
CA ILE A 124 -0.67 -9.70 10.68
C ILE A 124 -2.04 -10.08 10.15
N TYR A 125 -2.66 -9.14 9.44
CA TYR A 125 -4.00 -9.26 8.89
C TYR A 125 -3.92 -9.22 7.37
N MET A 126 -4.68 -10.09 6.70
CA MET A 126 -4.66 -10.19 5.24
C MET A 126 -6.09 -10.23 4.70
N ASP A 127 -6.33 -9.42 3.68
CA ASP A 127 -7.51 -9.49 2.82
C ASP A 127 -7.15 -10.29 1.56
N MET A 128 -7.80 -11.44 1.37
CA MET A 128 -7.51 -12.34 0.25
C MET A 128 -8.40 -12.13 -0.99
N TYR A 129 -9.17 -11.05 -1.06
CA TYR A 129 -10.16 -10.85 -2.12
C TYR A 129 -9.76 -9.79 -3.17
N HIS A 130 -8.56 -9.25 -3.07
CA HIS A 130 -8.00 -8.26 -4.02
C HIS A 130 -7.17 -8.93 -5.12
N CYS A 131 -7.85 -9.43 -6.15
CA CYS A 131 -7.21 -10.19 -7.24
C CYS A 131 -6.84 -9.40 -8.49
N ASN A 132 -7.31 -8.16 -8.60
CA ASN A 132 -7.04 -7.32 -9.76
C ASN A 132 -5.78 -6.46 -9.58
N GLN A 133 -5.04 -6.66 -8.49
CA GLN A 133 -3.82 -5.93 -8.14
C GLN A 133 -2.63 -6.89 -8.08
N PRO A 134 -1.41 -6.42 -8.39
CA PRO A 134 -0.20 -7.19 -8.15
C PRO A 134 -0.02 -7.45 -6.65
N ALA A 135 0.73 -8.52 -6.32
CA ALA A 135 1.11 -8.76 -4.93
C ALA A 135 1.90 -7.57 -4.38
N PRO A 136 1.60 -7.08 -3.16
CA PRO A 136 2.23 -5.89 -2.62
C PRO A 136 3.73 -6.13 -2.35
N ASN A 137 4.57 -5.13 -2.63
CA ASN A 137 6.01 -5.16 -2.36
C ASN A 137 6.38 -4.35 -1.12
N VAL A 138 5.46 -4.29 -0.15
CA VAL A 138 5.62 -3.61 1.14
C VAL A 138 5.62 -4.66 2.24
N ALA A 139 6.57 -4.55 3.17
CA ALA A 139 6.66 -5.43 4.34
C ALA A 139 5.93 -4.79 5.54
N PRO A 140 5.29 -5.59 6.42
CA PRO A 140 4.80 -5.09 7.70
C PRO A 140 5.98 -4.68 8.58
N ALA A 141 5.76 -3.80 9.56
CA ALA A 141 6.80 -3.40 10.50
C ALA A 141 7.47 -4.63 11.16
N GLY A 142 8.80 -4.61 11.23
CA GLY A 142 9.60 -5.73 11.74
C GLY A 142 10.02 -6.77 10.69
N PHE A 143 9.66 -6.58 9.42
CA PHE A 143 10.05 -7.45 8.31
C PHE A 143 10.67 -6.66 7.17
N THR A 144 11.40 -7.37 6.31
CA THR A 144 11.69 -6.93 4.94
C THR A 144 10.96 -7.85 3.96
N ILE A 145 10.82 -7.44 2.70
CA ILE A 145 10.16 -8.25 1.67
C ILE A 145 11.04 -8.36 0.44
N ARG A 146 11.16 -9.57 -0.09
CA ARG A 146 11.80 -9.82 -1.39
C ARG A 146 10.87 -9.33 -2.51
N PRO A 147 11.37 -8.56 -3.49
CA PRO A 147 10.58 -8.18 -4.67
C PRO A 147 9.96 -9.39 -5.37
#